data_AF-H1DE31-F1
#
_entry.id   AF-H1DE31-F1
#
_cell.length_a   1.000
_cell.length_b   1.000
_cell.length_c   1.000
_cell.angle_alpha   90.00
_cell.angle_beta   90.00
_cell.angle_gamma   90.00
#
_symmetry.space_group_name_H-M   'P 1'
#
loop_
_entity.id
_entity.type
_entity.pdbx_description
1 polymer ?
#
loop_
_entity_poly.entity_id
_entity_poly.type
_entity_poly.pdbx_seq_one_letter_code
_entity_poly.pdbx_strand_id
1 'polypeptide(L)'
;MSVSDIEEEMKEIYGITLSTSAISIIINKISQAAIEWQHRPLESLYLIVWMDGIIIKVKESGKVINKTVYLCIGLNKDGMKEVLSMWVGKSESSSF
;
A
#
# COMPACT_ATOMS: atom_id res chain seq x y z
N MET A 1 -13.87 0.56 -2.42
CA MET A 1 -14.65 0.48 -1.19
C MET A 1 -14.05 1.41 -0.16
N SER A 2 -14.80 2.42 0.26
CA SER A 2 -14.46 3.34 1.34
C SER A 2 -14.70 2.70 2.72
N VAL A 3 -14.26 3.35 3.79
CA VAL A 3 -14.55 2.89 5.17
C VAL A 3 -16.05 2.96 5.46
N SER A 4 -16.76 3.93 4.88
CA SER A 4 -18.21 4.05 5.01
C SER A 4 -18.94 2.93 4.26
N ASP A 5 -18.44 2.55 3.09
CA ASP A 5 -19.00 1.43 2.32
C ASP A 5 -18.89 0.11 3.12
N ILE A 6 -17.78 -0.09 3.86
CA ILE A 6 -17.59 -1.27 4.73
C ILE A 6 -18.60 -1.27 5.88
N GLU A 7 -18.85 -0.11 6.50
CA GLU A 7 -19.87 0.01 7.57
C GLU A 7 -21.26 -0.37 7.06
N GLU A 8 -21.62 0.09 5.86
CA GLU A 8 -22.90 -0.24 5.21
C GLU A 8 -23.01 -1.73 4.90
N GLU A 9 -22.03 -2.34 4.24
CA GLU A 9 -22.05 -3.78 3.93
C GLU A 9 -22.10 -4.66 5.18
N MET A 10 -21.35 -4.29 6.23
CA MET A 10 -21.36 -5.04 7.50
C MET A 10 -22.74 -5.04 8.15
N LYS A 11 -23.47 -3.94 8.02
CA LYS A 11 -24.85 -3.83 8.51
C LYS A 11 -25.82 -4.61 7.64
N GLU A 12 -25.70 -4.54 6.32
CA GLU A 12 -26.61 -5.20 5.39
C GLU A 12 -26.49 -6.72 5.40
N ILE A 13 -25.26 -7.23 5.32
CA ILE A 13 -25.01 -8.67 5.17
C ILE A 13 -25.04 -9.37 6.53
N TYR A 14 -24.44 -8.73 7.55
CA TYR A 14 -24.21 -9.37 8.85
C TYR A 14 -25.03 -8.78 10.00
N GLY A 15 -25.75 -7.68 9.80
CA GLY A 15 -26.49 -7.00 10.87
C GLY A 15 -25.60 -6.34 11.93
N ILE A 16 -24.29 -6.22 11.67
CA ILE A 16 -23.32 -5.69 12.61
C ILE A 16 -23.17 -4.18 12.40
N THR A 17 -23.32 -3.40 13.47
CA THR A 17 -23.07 -1.95 13.43
C THR A 17 -21.65 -1.66 13.90
N LEU A 18 -20.81 -1.19 12.99
CA LEU A 18 -19.40 -0.84 13.23
C LEU A 18 -19.14 0.57 12.73
N SER A 19 -18.69 1.47 13.61
CA SER A 19 -18.35 2.83 13.18
C SER A 19 -17.15 2.83 12.23
N THR A 20 -17.09 3.82 11.34
CA THR A 20 -15.91 4.07 10.49
C THR A 20 -14.59 4.19 11.29
N SER A 21 -14.65 4.72 12.52
CA SER A 21 -13.51 4.80 13.42
C SER A 21 -13.04 3.41 13.88
N ALA A 22 -13.95 2.51 14.23
CA ALA A 22 -13.63 1.15 14.64
C ALA A 22 -13.00 0.36 13.47
N ILE A 23 -13.55 0.50 12.27
CA ILE A 23 -12.99 -0.11 11.05
C ILE A 23 -11.57 0.41 10.79
N SER A 24 -11.35 1.72 10.91
CA SER A 24 -10.02 2.32 10.74
C SER A 24 -9.01 1.80 11.78
N ILE A 25 -9.43 1.63 13.04
CA ILE A 25 -8.59 1.03 14.09
C ILE A 25 -8.22 -0.42 13.74
N ILE A 26 -9.18 -1.20 13.21
CA ILE A 26 -8.93 -2.59 12.78
C ILE A 26 -7.90 -2.60 11.63
N ILE A 27 -8.06 -1.74 10.63
CA ILE A 27 -7.10 -1.62 9.52
C ILE A 27 -5.70 -1.26 10.03
N ASN A 28 -5.59 -0.36 11.01
CA ASN A 28 -4.28 0.00 11.56
C ASN A 28 -3.56 -1.17 12.27
N LYS A 29 -4.26 -2.26 12.63
CA LYS A 29 -3.61 -3.45 13.20
C LYS A 29 -2.72 -4.19 12.21
N ILE A 30 -2.94 -4.05 10.90
CA ILE A 30 -2.11 -4.68 9.86
C ILE A 30 -0.88 -3.86 9.48
N SER A 31 -0.70 -2.65 10.03
CA SER A 31 0.44 -1.79 9.71
C SER A 31 1.78 -2.47 10.04
N GLN A 32 1.85 -3.23 11.13
CA GLN A 32 3.05 -3.97 11.50
C GLN A 32 3.37 -5.08 10.49
N ALA A 33 2.35 -5.84 10.05
CA ALA A 33 2.51 -6.87 9.02
C ALA A 33 2.96 -6.28 7.68
N ALA A 34 2.50 -5.06 7.33
CA ALA A 34 2.96 -4.36 6.15
C ALA A 34 4.45 -3.99 6.21
N ILE A 35 4.93 -3.55 7.39
CA ILE A 35 6.36 -3.25 7.62
C ILE A 35 7.20 -4.53 7.52
N GLU A 36 6.75 -5.62 8.14
CA GLU A 36 7.42 -6.92 8.08
C GLU A 36 7.49 -7.45 6.65
N TRP A 37 6.40 -7.33 5.89
CA TRP A 37 6.40 -7.67 4.46
C TRP A 37 7.38 -6.81 3.66
N GLN A 38 7.50 -5.51 3.98
CA GLN A 38 8.45 -4.62 3.29
C GLN A 38 9.91 -4.96 3.59
N HIS A 39 10.20 -5.49 4.78
CA HIS A 39 11.54 -5.88 5.21
C HIS A 39 11.86 -7.38 5.02
N ARG A 40 10.94 -8.15 4.45
CA ARG A 40 11.15 -9.58 4.21
C ARG A 40 12.39 -9.80 3.33
N PRO A 41 13.16 -10.88 3.56
CA PRO A 41 14.27 -11.22 2.68
C PRO A 41 13.75 -11.52 1.27
N LEU A 42 14.44 -10.98 0.26
CA LEU A 42 14.19 -11.25 -1.14
C LEU A 42 15.06 -12.42 -1.63
N GLU A 43 14.70 -13.00 -2.77
CA GLU A 43 15.55 -13.99 -3.42
C GLU A 43 16.87 -13.36 -3.91
N SER A 44 17.92 -14.19 -4.04
CA SER A 44 19.24 -13.74 -4.47
C SER A 44 19.33 -13.35 -5.94
N LEU A 45 18.34 -13.75 -6.77
CA LEU A 45 18.34 -13.47 -8.20
C LEU A 45 16.91 -13.34 -8.74
N TYR A 46 16.67 -12.24 -9.45
CA TYR A 46 15.50 -12.02 -10.28
C TYR A 46 15.93 -11.90 -11.74
N LEU A 47 15.18 -12.53 -12.65
CA LEU A 47 15.49 -12.54 -14.07
C LEU A 47 15.28 -11.16 -14.70
N ILE A 48 14.23 -10.47 -14.26
CA ILE A 48 13.85 -9.12 -14.70
C ILE A 48 13.34 -8.35 -13.48
N VAL A 49 13.66 -7.06 -13.39
CA VAL A 49 13.08 -6.15 -12.41
C VAL A 49 12.49 -4.95 -13.13
N TRP A 50 11.23 -4.64 -12.82
CA TRP A 50 10.53 -3.44 -13.28
C TRP A 50 10.41 -2.44 -12.13
N MET A 51 10.55 -1.17 -12.48
CA MET A 51 10.28 -0.04 -11.60
C MET A 51 9.15 0.78 -12.21
N ASP A 52 8.13 1.07 -11.43
CA ASP A 52 7.00 1.91 -11.83
C ASP A 52 6.73 2.99 -10.78
N GLY A 53 6.08 4.08 -11.20
CA GLY A 53 5.74 5.22 -10.37
C GLY A 53 4.28 5.62 -10.55
N ILE A 54 3.48 5.47 -9.49
CA ILE A 54 2.06 5.83 -9.50
C ILE A 54 1.88 7.14 -8.73
N ILE A 55 1.35 8.18 -9.38
CA ILE A 55 1.07 9.45 -8.72
C ILE A 55 -0.30 9.38 -8.03
N ILE A 56 -0.32 9.62 -6.72
CA ILE A 56 -1.53 9.71 -5.91
C ILE A 56 -1.66 11.08 -5.26
N LYS A 57 -2.90 11.53 -5.10
CA LYS A 57 -3.22 12.75 -4.34
C LYS A 57 -3.39 12.40 -2.87
N VAL A 58 -2.57 13.01 -2.02
CA VAL A 58 -2.64 12.81 -0.56
C VAL A 58 -2.83 14.15 0.15
N LYS A 59 -3.52 14.13 1.28
CA LYS A 59 -3.66 15.29 2.15
C LYS A 59 -2.53 15.29 3.17
N GLU A 60 -1.63 16.26 3.10
CA GLU A 60 -0.51 16.43 4.02
C GLU A 60 -0.49 17.89 4.51
N SER A 61 -0.39 18.10 5.82
CA SER A 61 -0.38 19.44 6.43
C SER A 61 -1.53 20.37 5.95
N GLY A 62 -2.71 19.80 5.74
CA GLY A 62 -3.91 20.52 5.30
C GLY A 62 -4.01 20.81 3.80
N LYS A 63 -2.99 20.48 3.00
CA LYS A 63 -2.99 20.67 1.54
C LYS A 63 -3.05 19.33 0.82
N VAL A 64 -3.72 19.30 -0.33
CA VAL A 64 -3.69 18.15 -1.24
C VAL A 64 -2.45 18.29 -2.12
N ILE A 65 -1.55 17.33 -2.05
CA ILE A 65 -0.31 17.28 -2.83
C ILE A 65 -0.23 15.97 -3.61
N ASN A 66 0.49 15.99 -4.72
CA ASN A 66 0.82 14.78 -5.46
C ASN A 66 2.04 14.12 -4.79
N LYS A 67 1.94 12.83 -4.49
CA LYS A 67 3.09 11.99 -4.12
C LYS A 67 3.19 10.82 -5.07
N THR A 68 4.41 10.43 -5.40
CA THR A 68 4.68 9.25 -6.23
C THR A 68 4.88 8.04 -5.33
N VAL A 69 4.15 6.97 -5.61
CA VAL A 69 4.39 5.64 -5.04
C VAL A 69 5.24 4.87 -6.03
N TYR A 70 6.47 4.56 -5.64
CA TYR A 70 7.37 3.71 -6.41
C TYR A 70 7.11 2.25 -6.10
N LEU A 71 6.97 1.44 -7.14
CA LEU A 71 6.73 0.01 -7.07
C LEU A 71 7.89 -0.74 -7.74
N CYS A 72 8.42 -1.75 -7.06
CA CYS A 72 9.43 -2.65 -7.62
C CYS A 72 8.81 -4.04 -7.80
N ILE A 73 8.84 -4.56 -9.03
CA ILE A 73 8.29 -5.87 -9.38
C ILE A 73 9.41 -6.73 -9.95
N GLY A 74 9.59 -7.95 -9.40
CA GLY A 74 10.56 -8.92 -9.86
C GLY A 74 9.92 -10.08 -10.60
N LEU A 75 10.58 -10.61 -11.63
CA LEU A 75 10.30 -11.92 -12.20
C LEU A 75 11.28 -12.92 -11.59
N ASN A 76 10.78 -13.87 -10.80
CA ASN A 76 11.64 -14.89 -10.19
C ASN A 76 12.04 -15.98 -11.21
N LYS A 77 12.86 -16.94 -10.78
CA LYS A 77 13.36 -18.02 -11.66
C LYS A 77 12.28 -18.98 -12.14
N ASP A 78 11.17 -19.05 -11.40
CA ASP A 78 10.00 -19.87 -11.75
C ASP A 78 9.08 -19.16 -12.77
N GLY A 79 9.43 -17.94 -13.20
CA GLY A 79 8.65 -17.15 -14.13
C GLY A 79 7.45 -16.44 -13.47
N MET A 80 7.43 -16.37 -12.14
CA MET A 80 6.39 -15.69 -11.36
C MET A 80 6.75 -14.23 -11.11
N LYS A 81 5.78 -13.34 -11.34
CA LYS A 81 5.92 -11.93 -10.96
C LYS A 81 5.57 -11.75 -9.50
N GLU A 82 6.39 -11.02 -8.77
CA GLU A 82 6.09 -10.62 -7.41
C GLU A 82 6.42 -9.15 -7.15
N VAL A 83 5.67 -8.53 -6.24
CA VAL A 83 6.00 -7.20 -5.74
C VAL A 83 7.10 -7.36 -4.70
N LEU A 84 8.26 -6.79 -5.01
CA LEU A 84 9.44 -6.83 -4.14
C LEU A 84 9.31 -5.79 -3.04
N SER A 85 8.77 -4.63 -3.36
CA SER A 85 8.65 -3.51 -2.42
C SER A 85 7.86 -2.35 -3.02
N MET A 86 7.41 -1.47 -2.12
CA MET A 86 6.68 -0.25 -2.44
C MET A 86 7.16 0.88 -1.52
N TRP A 87 7.34 2.07 -2.06
CA TRP A 87 7.74 3.25 -1.28
C TRP A 87 6.99 4.49 -1.72
N VAL A 88 6.60 5.32 -0.74
CA VAL A 88 6.08 6.64 -1.02
C VAL A 88 7.26 7.61 -1.11
N GLY A 89 7.47 8.19 -2.28
CA GLY A 89 8.45 9.25 -2.48
C GLY A 89 8.14 10.45 -1.59
N LYS A 90 9.15 10.89 -0.82
CA LYS A 90 9.17 12.27 -0.30
C LYS A 90 9.56 13.13 -1.50
N SER A 91 8.78 14.19 -1.77
CA SER A 91 8.95 15.20 -2.83
C SER A 91 10.21 15.02 -3.68
N GLU A 92 10.06 14.77 -5.00
CA GLU A 92 11.14 14.58 -5.98
C GLU A 92 12.44 15.31 -5.60
N SER A 93 13.32 14.61 -4.87
CA SER A 93 14.64 15.12 -4.50
C SER A 93 15.67 14.14 -5.02
N SER A 94 15.83 14.12 -6.35
CA SER A 94 17.16 13.95 -6.89
C SER A 94 17.75 15.34 -7.05
N SER A 95 18.51 15.79 -6.06
CA SER A 95 19.56 16.78 -6.35
C SER A 95 20.56 16.07 -7.25
N PHE A 96 20.47 16.32 -8.56
CA PHE A 96 21.64 16.24 -9.43
C PHE A 96 22.47 17.51 -9.28
#